data_AF-X0U3W7-F1
#
_entry.id   AF-X0U3W7-F1
#
_cell.length_a   1.000
_cell.length_b   1.000
_cell.length_c   1.000
_cell.angle_alpha   90.00
_cell.angle_beta   90.00
_cell.angle_gamma   90.00
#
_symmetry.space_group_name_H-M   'P 1'
#
loop_
_entity.id
_entity.type
_entity.pdbx_description
1 polymer ?
#
loop_
_entity_poly.entity_id
_entity_poly.type
_entity_poly.pdbx_seq_one_letter_code
_entity_poly.pdbx_strand_id
1 'polypeptide(L)'
;MVYSDRDLPADAQVELAYLYWSAWWKKNDADTEVTFQVNAGEVNTVTASRWSILPNKPGTYAYSSFADVTSLVGEISQGGDGSSYIITVGDVSGRTDDDWSYAGWSLVIIYSSPSEEAHQLYLYDDFLYADQYTTHNLTIEGFLAPADSTGRLTSFTGEGDEVWGGQNQGPDDIDYVKVNGYYLSDAVNPWDNVWNGKSSGLGGGFIDGVDIETFDVSSYISPGDTSATVELGTGVDIWNLVYIILSFRSDISTSWHPYPVRIIAVNYNV
;
A
#
# COMPACT_ATOMS: atom_id res chain seq x y z
N MET A 1 10.60 5.77 -5.27
CA MET A 1 9.67 6.36 -4.27
C MET A 1 8.29 5.77 -4.48
N VAL A 2 7.56 5.47 -3.40
CA VAL A 2 6.12 5.17 -3.48
C VAL A 2 5.40 6.45 -3.10
N TYR A 3 4.80 7.10 -4.09
CA TYR A 3 3.94 8.25 -3.89
C TYR A 3 2.56 7.90 -4.41
N SER A 4 1.54 8.14 -3.59
CA SER A 4 0.14 8.05 -3.99
C SER A 4 -0.34 9.30 -4.76
N ASP A 5 0.40 10.42 -4.73
CA ASP A 5 -0.08 11.71 -5.29
C ASP A 5 1.00 12.66 -5.87
N ARG A 6 2.12 12.15 -6.39
CA ARG A 6 3.08 13.00 -7.09
C ARG A 6 3.45 12.44 -8.43
N ASP A 7 3.48 13.35 -9.41
CA ASP A 7 4.04 13.10 -10.72
C ASP A 7 5.43 12.47 -10.57
N LEU A 8 5.70 11.44 -11.37
CA LEU A 8 7.06 10.92 -11.49
C LEU A 8 7.97 12.06 -12.02
N PRO A 9 9.19 12.21 -11.50
CA PRO A 9 10.16 13.13 -12.08
C PRO A 9 10.33 12.88 -13.58
N ALA A 10 10.53 13.93 -14.37
CA ALA A 10 10.67 13.79 -15.83
C ALA A 10 11.90 12.97 -16.25
N ASP A 11 12.89 12.83 -15.37
CA ASP A 11 14.08 11.98 -15.54
C ASP A 11 13.92 10.60 -14.87
N ALA A 12 12.72 10.27 -14.39
CA ALA A 12 12.46 8.98 -13.76
C ALA A 12 12.50 7.83 -14.77
N GLN A 13 13.07 6.72 -14.35
CA GLN A 13 13.04 5.44 -15.04
C GLN A 13 12.30 4.44 -14.15
N VAL A 14 11.24 3.84 -14.66
CA VAL A 14 10.49 2.79 -13.95
C VAL A 14 11.36 1.54 -13.89
N GLU A 15 11.68 1.10 -12.67
CA GLU A 15 12.44 -0.11 -12.40
C GLU A 15 11.51 -1.31 -12.19
N LEU A 16 10.38 -1.08 -11.49
CA LEU A 16 9.36 -2.08 -11.20
C LEU A 16 7.96 -1.44 -11.20
N ALA A 17 6.96 -2.23 -11.60
CA ALA A 17 5.56 -1.90 -11.44
C ALA A 17 4.79 -3.13 -10.96
N TYR A 18 4.23 -3.04 -9.75
CA TYR A 18 3.55 -4.14 -9.07
C TYR A 18 2.07 -3.84 -8.92
N LEU A 19 1.24 -4.67 -9.55
CA LEU A 19 -0.21 -4.56 -9.47
C LEU A 19 -0.73 -5.47 -8.37
N TYR A 20 -1.52 -4.90 -7.47
CA TYR A 20 -2.33 -5.61 -6.48
C TYR A 20 -3.81 -5.36 -6.74
N TRP A 21 -4.63 -6.38 -6.54
CA TRP A 21 -6.08 -6.24 -6.50
C TRP A 21 -6.67 -7.16 -5.45
N SER A 22 -7.75 -6.70 -4.81
CA SER A 22 -8.31 -7.35 -3.63
C SER A 22 -9.79 -7.00 -3.50
N ALA A 23 -10.58 -7.94 -2.99
CA ALA A 23 -12.00 -7.74 -2.78
C ALA A 23 -12.59 -8.70 -1.75
N TRP A 24 -13.78 -8.35 -1.22
CA TRP A 24 -14.66 -9.33 -0.59
C TRP A 24 -15.09 -10.37 -1.62
N TRP A 25 -14.96 -11.64 -1.24
CA TRP A 25 -15.22 -12.80 -2.06
C TRP A 25 -16.19 -13.85 -1.49
N LYS A 26 -16.69 -14.74 -2.37
CA LYS A 26 -17.68 -15.78 -2.02
C LYS A 26 -17.14 -17.22 -2.06
N LYS A 27 -15.98 -17.41 -2.65
CA LYS A 27 -15.42 -18.73 -2.93
C LYS A 27 -14.14 -18.89 -2.14
N ASN A 28 -13.76 -20.14 -1.91
CA ASN A 28 -12.42 -20.45 -1.40
C ASN A 28 -11.39 -20.48 -2.55
N ASP A 29 -11.35 -19.41 -3.36
CA ASP A 29 -10.38 -19.12 -4.42
C ASP A 29 -10.16 -17.60 -4.51
N ALA A 30 -9.26 -17.13 -5.38
CA ALA A 30 -9.07 -15.71 -5.65
C ALA A 30 -9.52 -15.36 -7.07
N ASP A 31 -9.86 -14.08 -7.30
CA ASP A 31 -9.85 -13.53 -8.65
C ASP A 31 -8.41 -13.40 -9.13
N THR A 32 -8.02 -14.20 -10.13
CA THR A 32 -6.64 -14.27 -10.61
C THR A 32 -6.41 -13.58 -11.93
N GLU A 33 -7.42 -12.95 -12.53
CA GLU A 33 -7.28 -12.28 -13.84
C GLU A 33 -7.98 -10.93 -13.85
N VAL A 34 -7.25 -9.90 -14.26
CA VAL A 34 -7.78 -8.54 -14.46
C VAL A 34 -7.39 -8.03 -15.83
N THR A 35 -8.06 -6.98 -16.29
CA THR A 35 -7.63 -6.23 -17.47
C THR A 35 -6.73 -5.06 -17.05
N PHE A 36 -5.70 -4.77 -17.85
CA PHE A 36 -4.77 -3.68 -17.62
C PHE A 36 -4.55 -2.90 -18.92
N GLN A 37 -4.76 -1.59 -18.85
CA GLN A 37 -4.62 -0.70 -20.00
C GLN A 37 -3.87 0.57 -19.60
N VAL A 38 -2.88 0.94 -20.42
CA VAL A 38 -2.21 2.23 -20.35
C VAL A 38 -2.82 3.16 -21.40
N ASN A 39 -3.28 4.34 -20.98
CA ASN A 39 -4.02 5.30 -21.79
C ASN A 39 -5.20 4.62 -22.50
N ALA A 40 -5.46 5.00 -23.76
CA ALA A 40 -6.42 4.31 -24.63
C ALA A 40 -5.75 3.23 -25.49
N GLY A 41 -4.68 2.60 -24.99
CA GLY A 41 -3.87 1.60 -25.69
C GLY A 41 -4.50 0.20 -25.72
N GLU A 42 -3.65 -0.81 -25.92
CA GLU A 42 -4.06 -2.22 -25.88
C GLU A 42 -4.55 -2.61 -24.47
N VAL A 43 -5.67 -3.34 -24.42
CA VAL A 43 -6.18 -3.94 -23.18
C VAL A 43 -5.54 -5.30 -23.02
N ASN A 44 -4.68 -5.42 -22.01
CA ASN A 44 -3.96 -6.65 -21.70
C ASN A 44 -4.70 -7.44 -20.62
N THR A 45 -4.72 -8.76 -20.72
CA THR A 45 -5.09 -9.63 -19.59
C THR A 45 -3.86 -9.85 -18.72
N VAL A 46 -3.98 -9.57 -17.43
CA VAL A 46 -2.95 -9.80 -16.42
C VAL A 46 -3.38 -10.94 -15.51
N THR A 47 -2.57 -12.00 -15.46
CA THR A 47 -2.79 -13.13 -14.55
C THR A 47 -1.95 -12.98 -13.29
N ALA A 48 -2.57 -13.20 -12.12
CA ALA A 48 -1.90 -13.18 -10.84
C ALA A 48 -0.80 -14.25 -10.77
N SER A 49 0.40 -13.84 -10.35
CA SER A 49 1.49 -14.75 -10.02
C SER A 49 1.47 -15.15 -8.54
N ARG A 50 1.12 -14.18 -7.68
CA ARG A 50 0.83 -14.22 -6.24
C ARG A 50 -0.68 -14.21 -5.99
N TRP A 51 -1.25 -15.05 -5.13
CA TRP A 51 -2.54 -14.73 -4.50
C TRP A 51 -2.69 -15.39 -3.14
N SER A 52 -3.51 -14.77 -2.29
CA SER A 52 -3.87 -15.22 -0.94
C SER A 52 -5.37 -15.12 -0.75
N ILE A 53 -5.90 -15.92 0.17
CA ILE A 53 -7.29 -15.89 0.56
C ILE A 53 -7.43 -16.05 2.06
N LEU A 54 -8.32 -15.28 2.68
CA LEU A 54 -8.64 -15.35 4.10
C LEU A 54 -10.15 -15.47 4.30
N PRO A 55 -10.63 -16.28 5.26
CA PRO A 55 -12.02 -16.25 5.71
C PRO A 55 -12.32 -14.92 6.41
N ASN A 56 -13.48 -14.32 6.11
CA ASN A 56 -14.02 -13.17 6.84
C ASN A 56 -15.29 -13.61 7.59
N LYS A 57 -16.46 -13.14 7.17
CA LYS A 57 -17.77 -13.56 7.70
C LYS A 57 -18.04 -15.05 7.41
N PRO A 58 -18.84 -15.77 8.23
CA PRO A 58 -19.14 -17.17 7.99
C PRO A 58 -19.65 -17.45 6.57
N GLY A 59 -18.88 -18.26 5.81
CA GLY A 59 -19.20 -18.63 4.43
C GLY A 59 -18.72 -17.63 3.37
N THR A 60 -17.95 -16.61 3.77
CA THR A 60 -17.33 -15.65 2.87
C THR A 60 -15.83 -15.53 3.11
N TYR A 61 -15.16 -14.83 2.18
CA TYR A 61 -13.71 -14.70 2.15
C TYR A 61 -13.34 -13.28 1.71
N ALA A 62 -12.07 -12.93 1.81
CA ALA A 62 -11.45 -11.92 0.98
C ALA A 62 -10.23 -12.51 0.29
N TYR A 63 -9.88 -11.99 -0.89
CA TYR A 63 -8.65 -12.37 -1.59
C TYR A 63 -7.74 -11.17 -1.79
N SER A 64 -6.46 -11.44 -1.96
CA SER A 64 -5.47 -10.50 -2.48
C SER A 64 -4.68 -11.18 -3.59
N SER A 65 -4.52 -10.51 -4.72
CA SER A 65 -3.84 -11.01 -5.91
C SER A 65 -2.75 -10.03 -6.34
N PHE A 66 -1.66 -10.57 -6.90
CA PHE A 66 -0.47 -9.82 -7.27
C PHE A 66 0.07 -10.23 -8.64
N ALA A 67 0.47 -9.24 -9.43
CA ALA A 67 1.24 -9.43 -10.66
C ALA A 67 2.36 -8.39 -10.79
N ASP A 68 3.49 -8.80 -11.37
CA ASP A 68 4.50 -7.89 -11.87
C ASP A 68 4.11 -7.44 -13.28
N VAL A 69 3.78 -6.17 -13.43
CA VAL A 69 3.36 -5.53 -14.70
C VAL A 69 4.41 -4.58 -15.24
N THR A 70 5.67 -4.69 -14.79
CA THR A 70 6.78 -3.80 -15.18
C THR A 70 6.91 -3.69 -16.70
N SER A 71 6.75 -4.79 -17.45
CA SER A 71 6.83 -4.77 -18.91
C SER A 71 5.67 -4.03 -19.60
N LEU A 72 4.51 -3.91 -18.94
CA LEU A 72 3.34 -3.18 -19.46
C LEU A 72 3.43 -1.69 -19.13
N VAL A 73 4.17 -1.34 -18.08
CA VAL A 73 4.40 0.04 -17.63
C VAL A 73 5.69 0.61 -18.22
N GLY A 74 6.61 -0.22 -18.72
CA GLY A 74 7.91 0.21 -19.26
C GLY A 74 7.86 1.16 -20.47
N GLU A 75 6.70 1.38 -21.09
CA GLU A 75 6.53 2.44 -22.10
C GLU A 75 6.30 3.84 -21.47
N ILE A 76 5.87 3.89 -20.20
CA ILE A 76 5.69 5.12 -19.40
C ILE A 76 7.05 5.77 -19.08
N SER A 77 8.13 4.98 -19.02
CA SER A 77 9.49 5.46 -18.70
C SER A 77 10.24 6.15 -19.85
N GLN A 78 9.68 6.18 -21.07
CA GLN A 78 10.32 6.86 -22.22
C GLN A 78 9.86 8.31 -22.42
N GLY A 79 8.92 8.80 -21.59
CA GLY A 79 8.32 10.12 -21.73
C GLY A 79 8.80 11.13 -20.69
N GLY A 80 10.05 11.61 -20.80
CA GLY A 80 10.52 12.78 -20.07
C GLY A 80 9.91 14.11 -20.57
N ASP A 81 8.69 14.08 -21.11
CA ASP A 81 8.02 15.23 -21.71
C ASP A 81 6.95 15.87 -20.81
N GLY A 82 6.71 15.31 -19.62
CA GLY A 82 5.67 15.78 -18.69
C GLY A 82 4.26 15.30 -19.06
N SER A 83 4.13 14.21 -19.83
CA SER A 83 2.84 13.60 -20.14
C SER A 83 2.20 12.93 -18.93
N SER A 84 0.88 13.11 -18.79
CA SER A 84 0.07 12.33 -17.86
C SER A 84 -0.32 10.99 -18.50
N TYR A 85 -0.17 9.91 -17.73
CA TYR A 85 -0.59 8.57 -18.14
C TYR A 85 -1.82 8.15 -17.33
N ILE A 86 -2.78 7.53 -18.00
CA ILE A 86 -3.96 6.96 -17.35
C ILE A 86 -3.78 5.45 -17.28
N ILE A 87 -3.78 4.89 -16.07
CA ILE A 87 -3.85 3.45 -15.88
C ILE A 87 -5.29 3.07 -15.62
N THR A 88 -5.81 2.14 -16.42
CA THR A 88 -7.13 1.54 -16.19
C THR A 88 -6.94 0.06 -15.87
N VAL A 89 -7.41 -0.34 -14.69
CA VAL A 89 -7.54 -1.75 -14.30
C VAL A 89 -9.02 -2.08 -14.25
N GLY A 90 -9.42 -3.12 -14.97
CA GLY A 90 -10.80 -3.57 -15.05
C GLY A 90 -10.97 -5.00 -14.55
N ASP A 91 -12.22 -5.42 -14.46
CA ASP A 91 -12.64 -6.78 -14.11
C ASP A 91 -12.21 -7.28 -12.72
N VAL A 92 -11.80 -6.38 -11.82
CA VAL A 92 -11.64 -6.70 -10.40
C VAL A 92 -12.99 -7.14 -9.85
N SER A 93 -13.10 -8.43 -9.51
CA SER A 93 -14.38 -9.03 -9.14
C SER A 93 -14.58 -9.04 -7.63
N GLY A 94 -15.71 -8.51 -7.15
CA GLY A 94 -16.08 -8.52 -5.74
C GLY A 94 -17.55 -8.85 -5.51
N ARG A 95 -17.92 -9.05 -4.24
CA ARG A 95 -19.33 -9.04 -3.79
C ARG A 95 -19.77 -7.62 -3.43
N THR A 96 -21.09 -7.39 -3.45
CA THR A 96 -21.69 -6.07 -3.15
C THR A 96 -22.97 -6.18 -2.31
N ASP A 97 -23.22 -7.34 -1.69
CA ASP A 97 -24.47 -7.66 -0.99
C ASP A 97 -24.37 -7.61 0.53
N ASP A 98 -23.26 -7.09 1.07
CA ASP A 98 -23.01 -6.96 2.52
C ASP A 98 -22.22 -5.66 2.77
N ASP A 99 -22.30 -5.13 3.99
CA ASP A 99 -21.70 -3.85 4.36
C ASP A 99 -20.17 -3.88 4.35
N TRP A 100 -19.52 -5.01 4.70
CA TRP A 100 -18.05 -5.09 4.63
C TRP A 100 -17.46 -5.17 3.21
N SER A 101 -18.30 -4.97 2.18
CA SER A 101 -17.94 -5.26 0.77
C SER A 101 -16.99 -4.20 0.23
N TYR A 102 -15.81 -4.63 -0.17
CA TYR A 102 -14.88 -3.81 -0.94
C TYR A 102 -14.40 -4.52 -2.21
N ALA A 103 -13.92 -3.73 -3.17
CA ALA A 103 -13.14 -4.19 -4.30
C ALA A 103 -12.24 -3.04 -4.77
N GLY A 104 -10.95 -3.30 -4.89
CA GLY A 104 -9.98 -2.26 -5.24
C GLY A 104 -8.71 -2.83 -5.86
N TRP A 105 -7.94 -1.93 -6.45
CA TRP A 105 -6.61 -2.23 -6.97
C TRP A 105 -5.64 -1.10 -6.63
N SER A 106 -4.36 -1.44 -6.59
CA SER A 106 -3.28 -0.48 -6.42
C SER A 106 -2.10 -0.86 -7.31
N LEU A 107 -1.48 0.14 -7.92
CA LEU A 107 -0.27 0.00 -8.70
C LEU A 107 0.89 0.66 -7.95
N VAL A 108 1.84 -0.16 -7.49
CA VAL A 108 3.07 0.33 -6.86
C VAL A 108 4.12 0.48 -7.95
N ILE A 109 4.48 1.73 -8.25
CA ILE A 109 5.56 2.06 -9.18
C ILE A 109 6.82 2.37 -8.38
N ILE A 110 7.90 1.68 -8.73
CA ILE A 110 9.23 1.92 -8.18
C ILE A 110 10.10 2.40 -9.31
N TYR A 111 10.67 3.58 -9.12
CA TYR A 111 11.47 4.26 -10.12
C TYR A 111 12.79 4.72 -9.53
N SER A 112 13.73 4.97 -10.43
CA SER A 112 14.97 5.66 -10.16
C SER A 112 14.90 7.05 -10.83
N SER A 113 15.35 8.14 -10.19
CA SER A 113 15.62 9.43 -10.82
C SER A 113 16.94 10.04 -10.31
N PRO A 114 17.83 10.55 -11.19
CA PRO A 114 19.05 11.28 -10.77
C PRO A 114 18.79 12.57 -9.98
N SER A 115 17.57 13.11 -10.03
CA SER A 115 17.20 14.35 -9.34
C SER A 115 16.56 14.12 -7.97
N GLU A 116 16.31 12.87 -7.58
CA GLU A 116 15.71 12.49 -6.30
C GLU A 116 16.74 11.81 -5.36
N GLU A 117 16.52 11.94 -4.05
CA GLU A 117 17.32 11.22 -3.06
C GLU A 117 16.90 9.74 -2.99
N ALA A 118 17.86 8.85 -2.69
CA ALA A 118 17.61 7.42 -2.67
C ALA A 118 16.79 6.98 -1.45
N HIS A 119 15.95 5.96 -1.64
CA HIS A 119 15.16 5.34 -0.58
C HIS A 119 15.34 3.82 -0.57
N GLN A 120 15.40 3.25 0.64
CA GLN A 120 15.18 1.82 0.88
C GLN A 120 13.68 1.59 1.09
N LEU A 121 13.12 0.63 0.36
CA LEU A 121 11.72 0.24 0.45
C LEU A 121 11.60 -1.17 1.03
N TYR A 122 10.67 -1.34 1.97
CA TYR A 122 10.34 -2.62 2.60
C TYR A 122 8.87 -2.90 2.34
N LEU A 123 8.60 -3.88 1.48
CA LEU A 123 7.25 -4.27 1.08
C LEU A 123 6.84 -5.56 1.79
N TYR A 124 5.74 -5.49 2.52
CA TYR A 124 5.10 -6.62 3.19
C TYR A 124 3.72 -6.81 2.58
N ASP A 125 3.48 -7.98 1.99
CA ASP A 125 2.27 -8.28 1.22
C ASP A 125 1.67 -9.66 1.59
N ASP A 126 1.82 -10.07 2.86
CA ASP A 126 1.38 -11.39 3.35
C ASP A 126 -0.15 -11.57 3.44
N PHE A 127 -0.92 -10.51 3.16
CA PHE A 127 -2.38 -10.42 3.31
C PHE A 127 -2.85 -10.74 4.73
N LEU A 128 -3.40 -9.75 5.43
CA LEU A 128 -3.86 -9.90 6.82
C LEU A 128 -5.35 -9.55 6.94
N TYR A 129 -6.04 -10.26 7.81
CA TYR A 129 -7.41 -9.96 8.23
C TYR A 129 -7.38 -9.58 9.71
N ALA A 130 -7.98 -8.45 10.05
CA ALA A 130 -8.31 -8.10 11.42
C ALA A 130 -9.80 -8.34 11.64
N ASP A 131 -10.11 -9.18 12.63
CA ASP A 131 -11.44 -9.28 13.19
C ASP A 131 -11.56 -8.32 14.38
N GLN A 132 -12.75 -8.19 14.96
CA GLN A 132 -12.98 -7.34 16.13
C GLN A 132 -11.95 -7.61 17.23
N TYR A 133 -11.39 -6.53 17.78
CA TYR A 133 -10.40 -6.50 18.85
C TYR A 133 -9.09 -7.20 18.50
N THR A 134 -8.77 -7.29 17.21
CA THR A 134 -7.51 -7.85 16.73
C THR A 134 -6.43 -6.78 16.69
N THR A 135 -5.21 -7.18 17.04
CA THR A 135 -4.01 -6.35 16.84
C THR A 135 -2.93 -7.19 16.18
N HIS A 136 -2.45 -6.72 15.04
CA HIS A 136 -1.33 -7.27 14.30
C HIS A 136 -0.06 -6.49 14.61
N ASN A 137 1.06 -7.21 14.73
CA ASN A 137 2.37 -6.62 14.97
C ASN A 137 3.32 -7.08 13.87
N LEU A 138 4.00 -6.11 13.25
CA LEU A 138 4.98 -6.30 12.21
C LEU A 138 6.30 -5.70 12.69
N THR A 139 7.39 -6.43 12.55
CA THR A 139 8.73 -5.88 12.74
C THR A 139 9.38 -5.70 11.38
N ILE A 140 9.80 -4.48 11.09
CA ILE A 140 10.53 -4.12 9.89
C ILE A 140 11.99 -4.03 10.27
N GLU A 141 12.85 -4.84 9.65
CA GLU A 141 14.26 -4.96 10.01
C GLU A 141 15.14 -4.83 8.76
N GLY A 142 16.41 -4.47 8.99
CA GLY A 142 17.42 -4.46 7.92
C GLY A 142 17.49 -3.15 7.14
N PHE A 143 16.97 -2.05 7.69
CA PHE A 143 17.28 -0.71 7.23
C PHE A 143 18.43 -0.10 8.01
N LEU A 144 18.95 1.04 7.54
CA LEU A 144 19.75 1.93 8.34
C LEU A 144 19.23 3.35 8.14
N ALA A 145 18.55 3.88 9.16
CA ALA A 145 17.97 5.21 9.08
C ALA A 145 19.08 6.28 8.96
N PRO A 146 19.04 7.17 7.95
CA PRO A 146 20.01 8.23 7.76
C PRO A 146 19.83 9.37 8.78
N ALA A 147 20.74 10.33 8.74
CA ALA A 147 20.80 11.43 9.72
C ALA A 147 19.54 12.31 9.76
N ASP A 148 18.83 12.45 8.64
CA ASP A 148 17.56 13.18 8.54
C ASP A 148 16.35 12.30 8.84
N SER A 149 16.51 10.96 8.84
CA SER A 149 15.49 9.96 9.15
C SER A 149 14.18 10.12 8.38
N THR A 150 14.24 10.70 7.17
CA THR A 150 13.06 10.91 6.33
C THR A 150 12.43 9.55 6.01
N GLY A 151 11.17 9.36 6.40
CA GLY A 151 10.48 8.08 6.32
C GLY A 151 8.99 8.20 6.01
N ARG A 152 8.45 7.21 5.30
CA ARG A 152 7.02 7.12 4.97
C ARG A 152 6.50 5.70 5.08
N LEU A 153 5.28 5.56 5.57
CA LEU A 153 4.54 4.29 5.58
C LEU A 153 3.35 4.44 4.65
N THR A 154 3.22 3.55 3.67
CA THR A 154 2.09 3.47 2.75
C THR A 154 1.38 2.14 2.91
N SER A 155 0.06 2.11 2.93
CA SER A 155 -0.73 0.86 2.98
C SER A 155 -1.77 0.80 1.88
N PHE A 156 -2.27 -0.40 1.61
CA PHE A 156 -3.54 -0.61 0.92
C PHE A 156 -4.38 -1.53 1.82
N THR A 157 -5.48 -0.98 2.32
CA THR A 157 -6.43 -1.63 3.22
C THR A 157 -7.80 -1.67 2.56
N GLY A 158 -8.44 -2.84 2.60
CA GLY A 158 -9.83 -3.02 2.20
C GLY A 158 -10.75 -3.02 3.42
N GLU A 159 -11.98 -2.59 3.18
CA GLU A 159 -13.02 -2.34 4.19
C GLU A 159 -12.80 -1.08 5.02
N GLY A 160 -12.38 0.00 4.37
CA GLY A 160 -12.34 1.32 4.99
C GLY A 160 -13.67 2.04 4.97
N ASP A 161 -14.16 2.56 6.10
CA ASP A 161 -15.38 3.36 6.17
C ASP A 161 -15.42 4.38 7.35
N GLU A 162 -16.36 5.33 7.30
CA GLU A 162 -16.51 6.34 8.38
C GLU A 162 -17.39 5.87 9.56
N VAL A 163 -17.91 4.64 9.51
CA VAL A 163 -18.92 4.14 10.45
C VAL A 163 -18.28 3.73 11.77
N TRP A 164 -17.19 2.98 11.70
CA TRP A 164 -16.45 2.49 12.86
C TRP A 164 -15.17 3.30 13.07
N GLY A 165 -14.71 3.41 14.32
CA GLY A 165 -13.62 4.28 14.70
C GLY A 165 -14.01 5.73 15.07
N GLY A 166 -13.10 6.39 15.81
CA GLY A 166 -13.18 7.80 16.15
C GLY A 166 -13.90 8.13 17.47
N GLN A 167 -13.62 9.31 18.03
CA GLN A 167 -14.17 9.77 19.32
C GLN A 167 -15.69 9.67 19.51
N ASN A 168 -16.48 9.57 18.44
CA ASN A 168 -17.94 9.58 18.51
C ASN A 168 -18.57 8.20 18.73
N GLN A 169 -17.83 7.10 18.54
CA GLN A 169 -18.39 5.73 18.60
C GLN A 169 -18.12 4.99 19.93
N GLY A 170 -17.13 5.45 20.71
CA GLY A 170 -16.81 4.91 22.04
C GLY A 170 -15.31 4.67 22.22
N PRO A 171 -14.83 4.41 23.44
CA PRO A 171 -13.39 4.23 23.70
C PRO A 171 -12.82 2.92 23.12
N ASP A 172 -13.68 1.96 22.79
CA ASP A 172 -13.31 0.62 22.34
C ASP A 172 -13.45 0.46 20.81
N ASP A 173 -13.85 1.52 20.11
CA ASP A 173 -14.05 1.54 18.66
C ASP A 173 -13.00 2.45 18.02
N ILE A 174 -11.83 1.88 17.74
CA ILE A 174 -10.69 2.59 17.16
C ILE A 174 -10.01 1.74 16.09
N ASP A 175 -9.69 2.35 14.97
CA ASP A 175 -8.78 1.80 13.98
C ASP A 175 -7.52 2.64 13.94
N TYR A 176 -6.39 1.99 14.17
CA TYR A 176 -5.13 2.69 14.36
C TYR A 176 -3.94 1.97 13.75
N VAL A 177 -2.96 2.79 13.37
CA VAL A 177 -1.61 2.37 13.07
C VAL A 177 -0.66 3.04 14.06
N LYS A 178 0.30 2.31 14.60
CA LYS A 178 1.43 2.87 15.32
C LYS A 178 2.75 2.50 14.67
N VAL A 179 3.70 3.41 14.73
CA VAL A 179 5.11 3.15 14.44
C VAL A 179 5.92 3.43 15.69
N ASN A 180 6.68 2.44 16.15
CA ASN A 180 7.50 2.53 17.38
C ASN A 180 6.70 3.02 18.60
N GLY A 181 5.43 2.60 18.70
CA GLY A 181 4.51 2.95 19.77
C GLY A 181 3.81 4.30 19.62
N TYR A 182 4.10 5.07 18.57
CA TYR A 182 3.43 6.35 18.29
C TYR A 182 2.32 6.17 17.28
N TYR A 183 1.13 6.67 17.60
CA TYR A 183 -0.01 6.68 16.70
C TYR A 183 0.28 7.52 15.45
N LEU A 184 -0.10 7.00 14.29
CA LEU A 184 -0.10 7.73 13.03
C LEU A 184 -1.42 8.48 12.87
N SER A 185 -1.36 9.67 12.29
CA SER A 185 -2.52 10.48 11.92
C SER A 185 -2.10 11.60 11.00
N ASP A 186 -3.05 12.16 10.26
CA ASP A 186 -2.88 13.40 9.52
C ASP A 186 -4.18 14.23 9.53
N ALA A 187 -4.33 15.18 8.60
CA ALA A 187 -5.51 16.04 8.53
C ALA A 187 -6.77 15.35 7.95
N VAL A 188 -6.58 14.26 7.21
CA VAL A 188 -7.63 13.45 6.59
C VAL A 188 -7.98 12.27 7.50
N ASN A 189 -6.96 11.64 8.08
CA ASN A 189 -7.03 10.39 8.81
C ASN A 189 -6.69 10.59 10.30
N PRO A 190 -7.70 10.67 11.18
CA PRO A 190 -7.47 10.76 12.61
C PRO A 190 -6.88 9.45 13.15
N TRP A 191 -6.10 9.54 14.23
CA TRP A 191 -5.36 8.39 14.79
C TRP A 191 -6.24 7.23 15.28
N ASP A 192 -7.50 7.53 15.59
CA ASP A 192 -8.51 6.62 16.11
C ASP A 192 -9.52 6.17 15.04
N ASN A 193 -9.34 6.61 13.79
CA ASN A 193 -10.02 6.07 12.62
C ASN A 193 -9.15 6.30 11.38
N VAL A 194 -8.07 5.51 11.26
CA VAL A 194 -7.12 5.60 10.14
C VAL A 194 -7.61 4.91 8.87
N TRP A 195 -8.64 4.06 8.96
CA TRP A 195 -9.26 3.34 7.83
C TRP A 195 -10.66 3.90 7.54
N ASN A 196 -10.73 5.19 7.26
CA ASN A 196 -11.99 5.92 7.23
C ASN A 196 -12.64 6.01 5.83
N GLY A 197 -12.14 5.22 4.87
CA GLY A 197 -12.53 5.31 3.47
C GLY A 197 -12.06 6.60 2.79
N LYS A 198 -11.02 7.27 3.30
CA LYS A 198 -10.42 8.46 2.66
C LYS A 198 -8.92 8.33 2.58
N SER A 199 -8.40 8.61 1.39
CA SER A 199 -6.96 8.57 1.18
C SER A 199 -6.31 9.94 1.14
N SER A 200 -5.40 10.16 2.08
CA SER A 200 -4.57 11.37 2.16
C SER A 200 -3.80 11.63 0.86
N GLY A 201 -3.32 10.56 0.24
CA GLY A 201 -2.65 10.59 -1.06
C GLY A 201 -3.57 10.73 -2.27
N LEU A 202 -4.87 10.93 -2.08
CA LEU A 202 -5.82 11.24 -3.16
C LEU A 202 -6.57 12.53 -2.83
N GLY A 203 -5.88 13.46 -2.15
CA GLY A 203 -6.45 14.73 -1.68
C GLY A 203 -7.56 14.58 -0.63
N GLY A 204 -7.63 13.46 0.07
CA GLY A 204 -8.72 13.14 1.01
C GLY A 204 -10.02 12.75 0.31
N GLY A 205 -9.94 12.25 -0.94
CA GLY A 205 -11.08 11.70 -1.65
C GLY A 205 -11.69 10.52 -0.90
N PHE A 206 -13.02 10.53 -0.75
CA PHE A 206 -13.76 9.43 -0.14
C PHE A 206 -13.95 8.30 -1.16
N ILE A 207 -13.38 7.13 -0.86
CA ILE A 207 -13.48 5.88 -1.61
C ILE A 207 -13.98 4.82 -0.63
N ASP A 208 -15.29 4.64 -0.62
CA ASP A 208 -15.96 3.67 0.25
C ASP A 208 -15.37 2.26 0.08
N GLY A 209 -14.96 1.65 1.19
CA GLY A 209 -14.37 0.31 1.26
C GLY A 209 -12.89 0.21 0.92
N VAL A 210 -12.18 1.29 0.56
CA VAL A 210 -10.74 1.22 0.21
C VAL A 210 -9.96 2.42 0.77
N ASP A 211 -8.90 2.12 1.51
CA ASP A 211 -7.91 3.10 1.96
C ASP A 211 -6.53 2.79 1.38
N ILE A 212 -5.93 3.77 0.70
CA ILE A 212 -4.53 3.77 0.29
C ILE A 212 -3.82 4.93 0.99
N GLU A 213 -3.42 4.69 2.23
CA GLU A 213 -2.86 5.72 3.08
C GLU A 213 -1.36 5.90 2.90
N THR A 214 -0.88 7.12 3.17
CA THR A 214 0.56 7.40 3.25
C THR A 214 0.83 8.39 4.38
N PHE A 215 1.49 7.91 5.42
CA PHE A 215 1.86 8.68 6.60
C PHE A 215 3.34 9.06 6.58
N ASP A 216 3.64 10.27 7.05
CA ASP A 216 5.00 10.65 7.42
C ASP A 216 5.37 10.01 8.76
N VAL A 217 6.45 9.23 8.77
CA VAL A 217 6.93 8.53 9.97
C VAL A 217 8.31 9.01 10.40
N SER A 218 8.81 10.09 9.79
CA SER A 218 10.17 10.59 10.01
C SER A 218 10.44 10.93 11.47
N SER A 219 9.41 11.39 12.20
CA SER A 219 9.54 11.73 13.63
C SER A 219 9.53 10.51 14.57
N TYR A 220 9.26 9.31 14.06
CA TYR A 220 9.13 8.08 14.84
C TYR A 220 10.29 7.11 14.64
N ILE A 221 11.28 7.52 13.84
CA ILE A 221 12.47 6.75 13.48
C ILE A 221 13.67 7.63 13.77
N SER A 222 14.67 7.07 14.46
CA SER A 222 15.87 7.78 14.85
C SER A 222 17.04 7.47 13.93
N PRO A 223 18.00 8.40 13.74
CA PRO A 223 19.21 8.11 13.00
C PRO A 223 19.95 6.89 13.55
N GLY A 224 20.31 5.96 12.67
CA GLY A 224 20.97 4.71 13.04
C GLY A 224 20.05 3.57 13.48
N ASP A 225 18.73 3.77 13.53
CA ASP A 225 17.78 2.67 13.72
C ASP A 225 17.96 1.62 12.62
N THR A 226 17.92 0.34 13.00
CA THR A 226 17.99 -0.80 12.08
C THR A 226 16.71 -1.63 12.03
N SER A 227 15.72 -1.24 12.84
CA SER A 227 14.42 -1.88 12.91
C SER A 227 13.34 -0.90 13.37
N ALA A 228 12.11 -1.13 12.94
CA ALA A 228 10.91 -0.42 13.39
C ALA A 228 9.81 -1.43 13.70
N THR A 229 8.93 -1.08 14.63
CA THR A 229 7.71 -1.84 14.91
C THR A 229 6.51 -1.12 14.31
N VAL A 230 5.63 -1.88 13.66
CA VAL A 230 4.32 -1.40 13.21
C VAL A 230 3.25 -2.21 13.93
N GLU A 231 2.35 -1.52 14.62
CA GLU A 231 1.18 -2.10 15.27
C GLU A 231 -0.06 -1.63 14.52
N LEU A 232 -0.90 -2.56 14.10
CA LEU A 232 -2.16 -2.30 13.40
C LEU A 232 -3.28 -2.90 14.24
N GLY A 233 -4.21 -2.09 14.70
CA GLY A 233 -5.27 -2.57 15.58
C GLY A 233 -6.64 -2.05 15.20
N THR A 234 -7.63 -2.85 15.55
CA THR A 234 -9.05 -2.50 15.44
C THR A 234 -9.78 -2.73 16.75
N GLY A 235 -10.86 -1.98 16.93
CA GLY A 235 -11.85 -2.10 18.00
C GLY A 235 -12.97 -3.05 17.60
N VAL A 236 -14.13 -2.52 17.26
CA VAL A 236 -15.30 -3.33 16.84
C VAL A 236 -15.36 -3.56 15.34
N ASP A 237 -14.46 -2.93 14.59
CA ASP A 237 -14.41 -3.02 13.14
C ASP A 237 -13.65 -4.26 12.66
N ILE A 238 -13.63 -4.44 11.34
CA ILE A 238 -12.80 -5.43 10.65
C ILE A 238 -12.04 -4.73 9.52
N TRP A 239 -10.99 -5.36 9.00
CA TRP A 239 -10.34 -4.87 7.78
C TRP A 239 -9.38 -5.90 7.19
N ASN A 240 -8.97 -5.66 5.95
CA ASN A 240 -8.06 -6.53 5.22
C ASN A 240 -6.85 -5.73 4.73
N LEU A 241 -5.66 -5.99 5.28
CA LEU A 241 -4.43 -5.36 4.81
C LEU A 241 -3.88 -6.13 3.60
N VAL A 242 -3.85 -5.48 2.45
CA VAL A 242 -3.30 -6.02 1.20
C VAL A 242 -1.78 -5.95 1.21
N TYR A 243 -1.23 -4.77 1.49
CA TYR A 243 0.19 -4.57 1.70
C TYR A 243 0.47 -3.37 2.62
N ILE A 244 1.69 -3.34 3.14
CA ILE A 244 2.30 -2.15 3.72
C ILE A 244 3.72 -1.97 3.15
N ILE A 245 4.09 -0.72 2.90
CA ILE A 245 5.39 -0.32 2.38
C ILE A 245 5.97 0.69 3.34
N LEU A 246 7.13 0.38 3.92
CA LEU A 246 7.92 1.34 4.66
C LEU A 246 9.08 1.82 3.78
N SER A 247 9.21 3.13 3.66
CA SER A 247 10.23 3.80 2.87
C SER A 247 11.08 4.66 3.77
N PHE A 248 12.40 4.49 3.71
CA PHE A 248 13.36 5.36 4.38
C PHE A 248 14.31 5.95 3.36
N ARG A 249 14.65 7.22 3.50
CA ARG A 249 15.83 7.74 2.80
C ARG A 249 17.03 6.86 3.16
N SER A 250 17.97 6.69 2.26
CA SER A 250 19.21 5.95 2.52
C SER A 250 20.38 6.61 1.84
N ASP A 251 21.48 6.80 2.58
CA ASP A 251 22.78 7.20 2.03
C ASP A 251 23.63 5.97 1.64
N ILE A 252 23.15 4.76 1.94
CA ILE A 252 23.83 3.50 1.60
C ILE A 252 23.37 3.01 0.24
N SER A 253 24.33 2.87 -0.68
CA SER A 253 24.15 2.23 -1.98
C SER A 253 24.46 0.72 -1.89
N THR A 254 23.47 -0.13 -1.61
CA THR A 254 23.61 -1.58 -1.80
C THR A 254 22.89 -2.02 -3.06
N SER A 255 23.59 -2.73 -3.94
CA SER A 255 23.02 -3.24 -5.19
C SER A 255 21.72 -4.02 -4.95
N TRP A 256 20.74 -3.76 -5.82
CA TRP A 256 19.43 -4.42 -5.87
C TRP A 256 19.56 -5.93 -5.71
N HIS A 257 18.87 -6.51 -4.72
CA HIS A 257 18.75 -7.95 -4.52
C HIS A 257 17.30 -8.29 -4.14
N PRO A 258 16.56 -9.05 -4.97
CA PRO A 258 15.25 -9.57 -4.59
C PRO A 258 15.45 -10.66 -3.53
N TYR A 259 15.26 -10.32 -2.26
CA TYR A 259 15.22 -11.27 -1.14
C TYR A 259 13.79 -11.78 -0.91
N PRO A 260 13.62 -12.94 -0.23
CA PRO A 260 12.30 -13.48 0.13
C PRO A 260 11.51 -12.59 1.11
N VAL A 261 12.17 -11.66 1.81
CA VAL A 261 11.53 -10.43 2.32
C VAL A 261 11.89 -9.31 1.34
N ARG A 262 10.87 -8.67 0.77
CA ARG A 262 10.99 -7.83 -0.43
C ARG A 262 11.59 -6.46 -0.08
N ILE A 263 12.90 -6.43 0.13
CA ILE A 263 13.67 -5.19 0.16
C ILE A 263 13.86 -4.72 -1.28
N ILE A 264 13.35 -3.54 -1.60
CA ILE A 264 13.57 -2.90 -2.90
C ILE A 264 14.39 -1.65 -2.63
N ALA A 265 15.71 -1.75 -2.80
CA ALA A 265 16.61 -0.60 -2.76
C ALA A 265 16.79 -0.07 -4.19
N VAL A 266 16.52 1.21 -4.40
CA VAL A 266 16.85 1.92 -5.65
C VAL A 266 17.93 2.94 -5.33
N ASN A 267 19.09 2.83 -5.99
CA ASN A 267 20.25 3.69 -5.74
C ASN A 267 20.58 4.57 -6.95
N TYR A 268 21.26 5.68 -6.66
CA TYR A 268 22.12 6.39 -7.62
C TYR A 268 23.56 6.41 -7.11
N ASN A 269 24.51 6.18 -8.02
CA ASN A 269 25.91 6.53 -7.79
C ASN A 269 26.10 8.00 -8.16
N VAL A 270 26.79 8.75 -7.30
CA VAL A 270 27.39 10.05 -7.65
C VAL A 270 28.74 9.84 -8.31
#